data_AF-X8CSK9-F1
#
_entry.id   AF-X8CSK9-F1
#
_cell.length_a   1.000
_cell.length_b   1.000
_cell.length_c   1.000
_cell.angle_alpha   90.00
_cell.angle_beta   90.00
_cell.angle_gamma   90.00
#
_symmetry.space_group_name_H-M   'P 1'
#
loop_
_entity.id
_entity.type
_entity.pdbx_description
1 polymer ?
#
loop_
_entity_poly.entity_id
_entity_poly.type
_entity_poly.pdbx_seq_one_letter_code
_entity_poly.pdbx_strand_id
1 'polypeptide(L)'
;MTTTTKPASAPQPAGLRRAFAAAAVGRILLGATAFAYPASQTRMNGVPDHMLSTELKYLIRIFGARALALGIGYLGSDEPNRRRWQYIGLMVDTLDNINALLELRHLKRGDPRVRALLSLMAVTGPYAMLGAAGALQHRCGTVTHM
;
A
#
# COMPACT_ATOMS: atom_id res chain seq x y z
N MET A 1 38.36 17.64 -0.13
CA MET A 1 37.10 16.88 -0.31
C MET A 1 35.94 17.83 -0.04
N THR A 2 35.35 18.40 -1.08
CA THR A 2 34.13 19.21 -0.97
C THR A 2 32.93 18.27 -0.90
N THR A 3 32.31 18.14 0.28
CA THR A 3 31.03 17.48 0.44
C THR A 3 29.97 18.32 -0.25
N THR A 4 29.61 17.98 -1.48
CA THR A 4 28.43 18.51 -2.15
C THR A 4 27.21 17.99 -1.40
N THR A 5 26.72 18.77 -0.43
CA THR A 5 25.46 18.51 0.26
C THR A 5 24.36 18.61 -0.78
N LYS A 6 23.80 17.46 -1.20
CA LYS A 6 22.63 17.44 -2.09
C LYS A 6 21.54 18.32 -1.44
N PRO A 7 21.03 19.35 -2.13
CA PRO A 7 20.03 20.23 -1.55
C PRO A 7 18.84 19.39 -1.09
N ALA A 8 18.40 19.64 0.16
CA ALA A 8 17.28 18.93 0.74
C ALA A 8 16.06 19.08 -0.18
N SER A 9 15.47 17.96 -0.59
CA SER A 9 14.27 17.99 -1.43
C SER A 9 13.18 18.79 -0.73
N ALA A 10 12.51 19.69 -1.46
CA ALA A 10 11.45 20.51 -0.92
C ALA A 10 10.39 19.65 -0.18
N PRO A 11 9.80 20.14 0.91
CA PRO A 11 8.77 19.41 1.64
C PRO A 11 7.57 19.08 0.74
N GLN A 12 6.86 18.00 1.05
CA GLN A 12 5.60 17.71 0.38
C GLN A 12 4.56 18.78 0.70
N PRO A 13 3.69 19.12 -0.27
CA PRO A 13 2.57 20.00 0.02
C PRO A 13 1.70 19.41 1.11
N ALA A 14 1.18 20.29 1.97
CA ALA A 14 0.50 19.90 3.20
C ALA A 14 -0.69 18.94 2.97
N GLY A 15 -1.44 19.13 1.87
CA GLY A 15 -2.55 18.26 1.50
C GLY A 15 -2.11 16.82 1.21
N LEU A 16 -1.05 16.66 0.41
CA LEU A 16 -0.52 15.34 0.06
C LEU A 16 0.08 14.64 1.29
N ARG A 17 0.78 15.39 2.14
CA ARG A 17 1.32 14.88 3.41
C ARG A 17 0.22 14.35 4.33
N ARG A 18 -0.90 15.07 4.46
CA ARG A 18 -2.06 14.61 5.24
C ARG A 18 -2.68 13.34 4.67
N ALA A 19 -2.83 13.28 3.35
CA ALA A 19 -3.36 12.09 2.68
C ALA A 19 -2.48 10.86 2.91
N PHE A 20 -1.15 10.99 2.80
CA PHE A 20 -0.23 9.89 3.09
C PHE A 20 -0.17 9.52 4.57
N ALA A 21 -0.29 10.49 5.48
CA ALA A 21 -0.40 10.19 6.91
C ALA A 21 -1.67 9.39 7.22
N ALA A 22 -2.82 9.79 6.68
CA ALA A 22 -4.07 9.06 6.82
C ALA A 22 -3.95 7.64 6.21
N ALA A 23 -3.33 7.52 5.03
CA ALA A 23 -3.08 6.24 4.40
C ALA A 23 -2.17 5.34 5.25
N ALA A 24 -1.11 5.89 5.84
CA ALA A 24 -0.20 5.17 6.71
C ALA A 24 -0.89 4.67 7.97
N VAL A 25 -1.73 5.50 8.62
CA VAL A 25 -2.56 5.07 9.75
C VAL A 25 -3.52 3.95 9.33
N GLY A 26 -4.18 4.07 8.17
CA GLY A 26 -5.04 3.02 7.64
C GLY A 26 -4.31 1.70 7.45
N ARG A 27 -3.10 1.72 6.86
CA ARG A 27 -2.24 0.53 6.72
C ARG A 27 -1.86 -0.08 8.06
N ILE A 28 -1.57 0.74 9.08
CA ILE A 28 -1.25 0.25 10.42
C ILE A 28 -2.44 -0.46 11.03
N LEU A 29 -3.62 0.15 11.02
CA LEU A 29 -4.82 -0.43 11.61
C LEU A 29 -5.25 -1.73 10.90
N LEU A 30 -5.32 -1.69 9.56
CA LEU A 30 -5.67 -2.86 8.75
C LEU A 30 -4.61 -3.95 8.89
N GLY A 31 -3.32 -3.59 8.87
CA GLY A 31 -2.21 -4.52 8.98
C GLY A 31 -2.13 -5.20 10.34
N ALA A 32 -2.30 -4.44 11.43
CA ALA A 32 -2.39 -4.98 12.79
C ALA A 32 -3.54 -5.97 12.92
N THR A 33 -4.70 -5.59 12.41
CA THR A 33 -5.90 -6.42 12.46
C THR A 33 -5.71 -7.71 11.65
N ALA A 34 -5.14 -7.63 10.44
CA ALA A 34 -4.82 -8.79 9.61
C ALA A 34 -3.80 -9.73 10.28
N PHE A 35 -2.80 -9.16 10.96
CA PHE A 35 -1.77 -9.92 11.65
C PHE A 35 -2.32 -10.67 12.87
N ALA A 36 -3.06 -9.96 13.73
CA ALA A 36 -3.62 -10.53 14.96
C ALA A 36 -4.81 -11.45 14.68
N TYR A 37 -5.70 -11.05 13.78
CA TYR A 37 -7.00 -11.68 13.52
C TYR A 37 -7.23 -11.95 12.03
N PRO A 38 -6.49 -12.90 11.40
CA PRO A 38 -6.58 -13.15 9.96
C PRO A 38 -7.98 -13.55 9.47
N ALA A 39 -8.83 -14.11 10.35
CA ALA A 39 -10.21 -14.42 10.05
C ALA A 39 -11.08 -13.17 9.78
N SER A 40 -10.74 -12.00 10.35
CA SER A 40 -11.50 -10.78 10.05
C SER A 40 -11.35 -10.37 8.59
N GLN A 41 -10.16 -10.57 8.00
CA GLN A 41 -9.88 -10.21 6.61
C GLN A 41 -10.64 -11.09 5.62
N THR A 42 -10.74 -12.39 5.87
CA THR A 42 -11.53 -13.27 5.00
C THR A 42 -13.02 -12.91 5.06
N ARG A 43 -13.56 -12.65 6.26
CA ARG A 43 -14.94 -12.20 6.42
C ARG A 43 -15.23 -10.87 5.74
N MET A 44 -14.34 -9.88 5.87
CA MET A 44 -14.47 -8.59 5.17
C MET A 44 -14.51 -8.76 3.65
N ASN A 45 -13.79 -9.76 3.12
CA ASN A 45 -13.74 -10.07 1.70
C ASN A 45 -14.81 -11.10 1.25
N GLY A 46 -15.77 -11.43 2.13
CA GLY A 46 -16.85 -12.37 1.82
C GLY A 46 -16.39 -13.82 1.62
N VAL A 47 -15.19 -14.16 2.11
CA VAL A 47 -14.63 -15.51 2.07
C VAL A 47 -15.07 -16.28 3.30
N PRO A 48 -15.76 -17.43 3.15
CA PRO A 48 -16.18 -18.25 4.28
C PRO A 48 -15.00 -18.76 5.12
N ASP A 49 -15.18 -18.83 6.44
CA ASP A 49 -14.15 -19.26 7.39
C ASP A 49 -13.57 -20.66 7.09
N HIS A 50 -14.33 -21.57 6.47
CA HIS A 50 -13.84 -22.90 6.11
C HIS A 50 -12.78 -22.89 5.00
N MET A 51 -12.66 -21.79 4.24
CA MET A 51 -11.59 -21.61 3.24
C MET A 51 -10.29 -21.06 3.86
N LEU A 52 -10.31 -20.74 5.16
CA LEU A 52 -9.18 -20.16 5.87
C LEU A 52 -8.15 -21.25 6.26
N SER A 53 -7.42 -21.75 5.28
CA SER A 53 -6.33 -22.72 5.47
C SER A 53 -5.18 -22.14 6.30
N THR A 54 -4.30 -23.00 6.81
CA THR A 54 -3.11 -22.59 7.58
C THR A 54 -2.18 -21.70 6.74
N GLU A 55 -2.00 -22.04 5.47
CA GLU A 55 -1.21 -21.27 4.49
C GLU A 55 -1.83 -19.90 4.26
N LEU A 56 -3.15 -19.82 4.10
CA LEU A 56 -3.85 -18.55 3.90
C LEU A 56 -3.73 -17.65 5.15
N LYS A 57 -3.84 -18.22 6.36
CA LYS A 57 -3.61 -17.46 7.61
C LYS A 57 -2.19 -16.90 7.67
N TYR A 58 -1.19 -17.69 7.29
CA TYR A 58 0.20 -17.26 7.26
C TYR A 58 0.41 -16.10 6.27
N LEU A 59 -0.13 -16.22 5.05
CA LEU A 59 -0.04 -15.17 4.03
C LEU A 59 -0.74 -13.87 4.46
N ILE A 60 -1.94 -13.96 5.05
CA ILE A 60 -2.66 -12.78 5.58
C ILE A 60 -1.82 -12.05 6.63
N ARG A 61 -1.13 -12.79 7.51
CA ARG A 61 -0.22 -12.19 8.50
C ARG A 61 0.98 -11.52 7.84
N ILE A 62 1.61 -12.14 6.84
CA ILE A 62 2.71 -11.51 6.10
C ILE A 62 2.25 -10.19 5.46
N PHE A 63 1.09 -10.20 4.80
CA PHE A 63 0.53 -8.99 4.20
C PHE A 63 0.22 -7.92 5.25
N GLY A 64 -0.32 -8.33 6.40
CA GLY A 64 -0.56 -7.43 7.53
C GLY A 64 0.73 -6.81 8.09
N ALA A 65 1.76 -7.62 8.30
CA ALA A 65 3.07 -7.17 8.77
C ALA A 65 3.72 -6.19 7.78
N ARG A 66 3.58 -6.43 6.48
CA ARG A 66 4.05 -5.52 5.44
C ARG A 66 3.32 -4.18 5.49
N ALA A 67 1.99 -4.19 5.59
CA ALA A 67 1.20 -2.96 5.68
C ALA A 67 1.60 -2.14 6.93
N LEU A 68 1.77 -2.81 8.08
CA LEU A 68 2.28 -2.22 9.30
C LEU A 68 3.64 -1.55 9.10
N ALA A 69 4.61 -2.28 8.54
CA ALA A 69 5.96 -1.79 8.33
C ALA A 69 5.98 -0.56 7.41
N LEU A 70 5.19 -0.56 6.33
CA LEU A 70 5.08 0.58 5.42
C LEU A 70 4.47 1.81 6.10
N GLY A 71 3.42 1.63 6.90
CA GLY A 71 2.78 2.72 7.63
C GLY A 71 3.67 3.31 8.72
N ILE A 72 4.29 2.45 9.54
CA ILE A 72 5.25 2.85 10.58
C ILE A 72 6.46 3.54 9.94
N GLY A 73 7.00 2.95 8.88
CA GLY A 73 8.13 3.49 8.13
C GLY A 73 7.85 4.89 7.61
N TYR A 74 6.65 5.14 7.06
CA TYR A 74 6.26 6.47 6.61
C TYR A 74 6.12 7.48 7.77
N LEU A 75 5.36 7.14 8.82
CA LEU A 75 5.08 8.07 9.92
C LEU A 75 6.32 8.39 10.76
N GLY A 76 7.18 7.40 10.98
CA GLY A 76 8.43 7.53 11.75
C GLY A 76 9.59 8.14 10.97
N SER A 77 9.41 8.45 9.69
CA SER A 77 10.48 9.01 8.85
C SER A 77 10.47 10.53 8.77
N ASP A 78 11.66 11.10 8.57
CA ASP A 78 11.86 12.48 8.14
C ASP A 78 11.45 12.68 6.67
N GLU A 79 11.32 13.93 6.25
CA GLU A 79 10.80 14.30 4.92
C GLU A 79 11.49 13.61 3.72
N PRO A 80 12.83 13.50 3.66
CA PRO A 80 13.49 12.77 2.57
C PRO A 80 13.20 11.26 2.59
N ASN A 81 13.06 10.68 3.79
CA ASN A 81 12.82 9.25 3.97
C ASN A 81 11.34 8.90 3.76
N ARG A 82 10.41 9.80 4.08
CA ARG A 82 8.98 9.69 3.75
C ARG A 82 8.76 9.45 2.27
N ARG A 83 9.48 10.18 1.41
CA ARG A 83 9.42 9.99 -0.05
C ARG A 83 9.87 8.59 -0.45
N ARG A 84 10.94 8.07 0.15
CA ARG A 84 11.40 6.69 -0.12
C ARG A 84 10.33 5.67 0.26
N TRP A 85 9.74 5.79 1.45
CA TRP A 85 8.65 4.93 1.89
C TRP A 85 7.40 5.01 1.00
N GLN A 86 7.09 6.18 0.43
CA GLN A 86 6.02 6.32 -0.55
C GLN A 86 6.31 5.54 -1.84
N TYR A 87 7.53 5.61 -2.36
CA TYR A 87 7.90 4.86 -3.56
C TYR A 87 7.86 3.35 -3.32
N ILE A 88 8.34 2.90 -2.16
CA ILE A 88 8.26 1.49 -1.78
C ILE A 88 6.79 1.06 -1.64
N GLY A 89 5.97 1.87 -0.95
CA GLY A 89 4.54 1.62 -0.81
C GLY A 89 3.82 1.54 -2.16
N LEU A 90 4.07 2.51 -3.05
CA LEU A 90 3.54 2.51 -4.41
C LEU A 90 3.92 1.23 -5.16
N MET A 91 5.18 0.82 -5.10
CA MET A 91 5.66 -0.39 -5.77
C MET A 91 4.93 -1.63 -5.25
N VAL A 92 4.83 -1.77 -3.93
CA VAL A 92 4.10 -2.88 -3.28
C VAL A 92 2.65 -2.91 -3.72
N ASP A 93 1.92 -1.79 -3.62
CA ASP A 93 0.49 -1.76 -3.95
C ASP A 93 0.24 -1.98 -5.44
N THR A 94 1.15 -1.52 -6.30
CA THR A 94 1.08 -1.76 -7.74
C THR A 94 1.24 -3.24 -8.04
N LEU A 95 2.23 -3.90 -7.43
CA LEU A 95 2.46 -5.34 -7.60
C LEU A 95 1.28 -6.16 -7.05
N ASP A 96 0.71 -5.78 -5.91
CA ASP A 96 -0.49 -6.44 -5.36
C ASP A 96 -1.68 -6.33 -6.34
N ASN A 97 -1.91 -5.15 -6.92
CA ASN A 97 -2.97 -4.96 -7.91
C ASN A 97 -2.72 -5.71 -9.22
N ILE A 98 -1.47 -5.76 -9.70
CA ILE A 98 -1.10 -6.55 -10.89
C ILE A 98 -1.34 -8.04 -10.62
N ASN A 99 -0.93 -8.54 -9.46
CA ASN A 99 -1.15 -9.93 -9.07
C ASN A 99 -2.64 -10.28 -9.05
N ALA A 100 -3.46 -9.43 -8.42
CA ALA A 100 -4.92 -9.61 -8.42
C ALA A 100 -5.52 -9.60 -9.83
N LEU A 101 -5.03 -8.73 -10.72
CA LEU A 101 -5.47 -8.66 -12.11
C LEU A 101 -5.07 -9.90 -12.92
N LEU A 102 -3.85 -10.42 -12.72
CA LEU A 102 -3.40 -11.65 -13.36
C LEU A 102 -4.30 -12.82 -12.95
N GLU A 103 -4.58 -12.97 -11.65
CA GLU A 103 -5.46 -14.02 -11.14
C GLU A 103 -6.90 -13.87 -11.66
N LEU A 104 -7.44 -12.65 -11.71
CA LEU A 104 -8.78 -12.38 -12.26
C LEU A 104 -8.95 -12.87 -13.70
N ARG A 105 -7.89 -12.81 -14.53
CA ARG A 105 -7.93 -13.27 -15.93
C ARG A 105 -8.09 -14.79 -16.06
N HIS A 106 -7.73 -15.54 -15.03
CA HIS A 106 -7.87 -17.00 -15.01
C HIS A 106 -9.24 -17.46 -14.50
N LEU A 107 -10.04 -16.56 -13.93
CA LEU A 107 -11.34 -16.88 -13.37
C LEU A 107 -12.47 -16.73 -14.41
N LYS A 108 -13.45 -17.62 -14.33
CA LYS A 108 -14.68 -17.53 -15.14
C LYS A 108 -15.63 -16.49 -14.56
N ARG A 109 -16.48 -15.92 -15.41
CA ARG A 109 -17.53 -14.99 -14.99
C ARG A 109 -18.49 -15.71 -14.03
N GLY A 110 -18.70 -15.14 -12.85
CA GLY A 110 -19.54 -15.72 -11.79
C GLY A 110 -18.78 -16.50 -10.71
N ASP A 111 -17.46 -16.66 -10.82
CA ASP A 111 -16.67 -17.28 -9.77
C ASP A 111 -16.69 -16.42 -8.48
N PRO A 112 -17.03 -16.98 -7.30
CA PRO A 112 -17.05 -16.24 -6.04
C PRO A 112 -15.72 -15.58 -5.69
N ARG A 113 -14.58 -16.11 -6.17
CA ARG A 113 -13.24 -15.55 -5.98
C ARG A 113 -13.05 -14.19 -6.67
N VAL A 114 -13.82 -13.90 -7.71
CA VAL A 114 -13.80 -12.59 -8.39
C VAL A 114 -14.17 -11.49 -7.41
N ARG A 115 -15.19 -11.68 -6.57
CA ARG A 115 -15.60 -10.69 -5.57
C ARG A 115 -14.50 -10.44 -4.54
N ALA A 116 -13.82 -11.50 -4.09
CA ALA A 116 -12.73 -11.40 -3.13
C ALA A 116 -11.50 -10.67 -3.71
N LEU A 117 -11.14 -10.93 -4.97
CA LEU A 117 -10.05 -10.21 -5.64
C LEU A 117 -10.39 -8.74 -5.87
N LEU A 118 -11.63 -8.42 -6.27
CA LEU A 118 -12.09 -7.05 -6.43
C LEU A 118 -12.09 -6.28 -5.11
N SER A 119 -12.48 -6.91 -3.99
CA SER A 119 -12.46 -6.25 -2.68
C SER A 119 -11.04 -5.98 -2.20
N LEU A 120 -10.09 -6.89 -2.46
CA LEU A 120 -8.67 -6.64 -2.21
C LEU A 120 -8.14 -5.46 -3.03
N MET A 121 -8.44 -5.43 -4.33
CA MET A 121 -8.06 -4.31 -5.21
C MET A 121 -8.69 -2.98 -4.78
N ALA A 122 -9.90 -3.00 -4.22
CA ALA A 122 -10.53 -1.79 -3.71
C ALA A 122 -9.81 -1.20 -2.48
N VAL A 123 -9.06 -2.03 -1.73
CA VAL A 123 -8.23 -1.57 -0.60
C VAL A 123 -6.88 -1.06 -1.09
N THR A 124 -6.19 -1.79 -1.97
CA THR A 124 -4.83 -1.44 -2.43
C THR A 124 -4.81 -0.39 -3.55
N GLY A 125 -5.86 -0.33 -4.37
CA GLY A 125 -6.02 0.61 -5.48
C GLY A 125 -5.89 2.09 -5.06
N PRO A 126 -6.63 2.56 -4.03
CA PRO A 126 -6.50 3.93 -3.53
C PRO A 126 -5.09 4.27 -3.05
N TYR A 127 -4.39 3.33 -2.41
CA TYR A 127 -3.00 3.55 -1.98
C TYR A 127 -2.04 3.66 -3.16
N ALA A 128 -2.20 2.82 -4.19
CA ALA A 128 -1.44 2.92 -5.43
C ALA A 128 -1.70 4.25 -6.16
N MET A 129 -2.95 4.70 -6.25
CA MET A 129 -3.31 5.99 -6.84
C MET A 129 -2.65 7.15 -6.09
N LEU A 130 -2.70 7.14 -4.76
CA LEU A 130 -2.06 8.15 -3.93
C LEU A 130 -0.53 8.17 -4.11
N GLY A 131 0.09 6.99 -4.16
CA GLY A 131 1.51 6.85 -4.46
C GLY A 131 1.89 7.42 -5.83
N ALA A 132 1.10 7.12 -6.87
CA ALA A 132 1.31 7.63 -8.22
C ALA A 132 1.18 9.15 -8.29
N ALA A 133 0.18 9.74 -7.61
CA ALA A 133 0.01 11.18 -7.50
C ALA A 133 1.24 11.85 -6.86
N GLY A 134 1.78 11.27 -5.78
CA GLY A 134 3.00 11.75 -5.14
C GLY A 134 4.24 11.65 -6.05
N ALA A 135 4.36 10.56 -6.82
CA ALA A 135 5.45 10.37 -7.77
C ALA A 135 5.41 11.37 -8.94
N LEU A 136 4.22 11.64 -9.48
CA LEU A 136 4.01 12.61 -10.56
C LEU A 136 4.31 14.04 -10.10
N GLN A 137 3.84 14.42 -8.92
CA GLN A 137 4.12 15.74 -8.36
C GLN A 137 5.63 15.99 -8.17
N HIS A 138 6.37 14.98 -7.72
CA HIS A 138 7.83 15.10 -7.60
C HIS A 138 8.49 15.37 -8.96
N ARG A 139 8.04 14.69 -10.02
CA ARG A 139 8.57 14.91 -11.38
C ARG A 139 8.26 16.32 -11.87
N CYS A 140 7.03 16.80 -11.74
CA CYS A 140 6.67 18.16 -12.14
C CYS A 140 7.44 19.23 -11.35
N GLY A 141 7.58 19.08 -10.04
CA GLY A 141 8.35 20.02 -9.22
C GLY A 141 9.85 20.06 -9.55
N THR A 142 10.40 18.98 -10.11
CA THR A 142 11.80 18.96 -10.59
C THR A 142 11.95 19.67 -11.93
N VAL A 143 10.92 19.61 -12.80
CA VAL A 143 10.91 20.24 -14.13
C VAL A 143 10.74 21.75 -14.06
N THR A 144 10.03 22.30 -13.05
CA THR A 144 9.82 23.75 -12.90
C THR A 144 11.03 24.49 -12.29
N HIS A 145 12.00 23.77 -11.73
CA HIS A 145 13.20 24.33 -11.10
C HIS A 145 14.49 24.09 -11.90
N MET A 146 14.36 23.72 -13.17
CA MET A 146 15.45 23.55 -14.12
C MET A 146 15.39 24.68 -15.15
#